data_AF-A0A951G9E1-F1
#
_entry.id   AF-A0A951G9E1-F1
#
_cell.length_a   1.000
_cell.length_b   1.000
_cell.length_c   1.000
_cell.angle_alpha   90.00
_cell.angle_beta   90.00
_cell.angle_gamma   90.00
#
_symmetry.space_group_name_H-M   'P 1'
#
loop_
_entity.id
_entity.type
_entity.pdbx_description
1 polymer ?
#
loop_
_entity_poly.entity_id
_entity_poly.type
_entity_poly.pdbx_seq_one_letter_code
_entity_poly.pdbx_strand_id
1 'polypeptide(L)'
;MMMRLDFIGIPSRDADRARSFYRDAPGLRPDEHARYEQWAGDACFGIWEPEKVGMPFVAQKGNPWALGCDDVRPHWQSKGYE
;
A
#
# COMPACT_ATOMS: atom_id res chain seq x y z
N MET A 1 1.43 -3.91 -26.04
CA MET A 1 0.87 -2.62 -25.58
C MET A 1 0.61 -2.74 -24.08
N MET A 2 1.26 -1.94 -23.25
CA MET A 2 1.02 -1.90 -21.80
C MET A 2 -0.15 -0.94 -21.53
N MET A 3 -1.11 -1.29 -20.67
CA MET A 3 -2.36 -0.52 -20.53
C MET A 3 -2.52 0.15 -19.16
N ARG A 4 -2.19 -0.55 -18.09
CA ARG A 4 -2.32 -0.06 -16.71
C ARG A 4 -1.34 -0.77 -15.78
N LEU A 5 -1.24 -0.30 -14.55
CA LEU A 5 -0.49 -0.96 -13.49
C LEU A 5 -1.44 -1.86 -12.69
N ASP A 6 -1.27 -3.17 -12.80
CA ASP A 6 -2.15 -4.13 -12.11
C ASP A 6 -1.73 -4.40 -10.67
N PHE A 7 -0.42 -4.40 -10.38
CA PHE A 7 0.10 -4.84 -9.10
C PHE A 7 1.42 -4.16 -8.72
N ILE A 8 1.55 -3.78 -7.45
CA ILE A 8 2.77 -3.31 -6.82
C ILE A 8 3.04 -4.17 -5.58
N GLY A 9 4.21 -4.81 -5.54
CA GLY A 9 4.69 -5.48 -4.33
C GLY A 9 5.27 -4.46 -3.35
N ILE A 10 4.71 -4.40 -2.14
CA ILE A 10 5.14 -3.51 -1.06
C ILE A 10 5.99 -4.31 -0.05
N PRO A 11 7.33 -4.29 -0.16
CA PRO A 11 8.19 -4.96 0.81
C PRO A 11 8.03 -4.28 2.17
N SER A 12 7.77 -5.08 3.20
CA SER A 12 7.55 -4.63 4.57
C SER A 12 8.33 -5.51 5.55
N ARG A 13 8.69 -4.96 6.71
CA ARG A 13 9.21 -5.75 7.85
C ARG A 13 8.11 -6.26 8.79
N ASP A 14 6.96 -5.61 8.72
CA ASP A 14 5.77 -5.93 9.52
C ASP A 14 4.56 -5.78 8.60
N ALA A 15 4.11 -6.91 8.05
CA ALA A 15 3.01 -6.95 7.08
C ALA A 15 1.66 -6.53 7.70
N ASP A 16 1.41 -6.86 8.97
CA ASP A 16 0.16 -6.54 9.65
C ASP A 16 0.05 -5.04 9.91
N ARG A 17 1.13 -4.40 10.36
CA ARG A 17 1.19 -2.95 10.54
C ARG A 17 1.08 -2.20 9.21
N ALA A 18 1.79 -2.65 8.16
CA ALA A 18 1.70 -2.05 6.83
C ALA A 18 0.27 -2.15 6.27
N ARG A 19 -0.36 -3.31 6.41
CA ARG A 19 -1.74 -3.54 5.93
C ARG A 19 -2.73 -2.63 6.63
N SER A 20 -2.60 -2.50 7.95
CA SER A 20 -3.46 -1.60 8.74
C SER A 20 -3.25 -0.15 8.29
N PHE A 21 -2.00 0.29 8.07
CA PHE A 21 -1.72 1.62 7.53
C PHE A 21 -2.44 1.87 6.19
N TYR A 22 -2.29 1.00 5.19
CA TYR A 22 -2.90 1.21 3.87
C TYR A 22 -4.43 1.14 3.87
N ARG A 23 -5.04 0.44 4.82
CA ARG A 23 -6.51 0.38 4.95
C ARG A 23 -7.06 1.53 5.77
N ASP A 24 -6.39 1.90 6.84
CA ASP A 24 -6.93 2.84 7.82
C ASP A 24 -6.61 4.29 7.45
N ALA A 25 -5.46 4.55 6.84
CA ALA A 25 -5.04 5.91 6.51
C ALA A 25 -5.45 6.34 5.09
N PRO A 26 -4.98 5.74 3.98
CA PRO A 26 -5.48 6.09 2.66
C PRO A 26 -6.84 5.45 2.33
N GLY A 27 -7.39 4.59 3.19
CA GLY A 27 -8.71 4.00 2.94
C GLY A 27 -8.73 2.95 1.83
N LEU A 28 -7.60 2.30 1.50
CA LEU A 28 -7.57 1.36 0.37
C LEU A 28 -8.51 0.18 0.62
N ARG A 29 -9.27 -0.17 -0.42
CA ARG A 29 -10.27 -1.25 -0.34
C ARG A 29 -9.55 -2.60 -0.16
N PRO A 30 -9.86 -3.40 0.88
CA PRO A 30 -9.30 -4.74 1.02
C PRO A 30 -9.61 -5.64 -0.19
N ASP A 31 -8.70 -6.55 -0.51
CA ASP A 31 -9.02 -7.67 -1.38
C ASP A 31 -9.84 -8.73 -0.63
N GLU A 32 -10.80 -9.37 -1.32
CA GLU A 32 -11.69 -10.37 -0.73
C GLU A 32 -11.05 -11.76 -0.64
N HIS A 33 -9.99 -12.01 -1.42
CA HIS A 33 -9.35 -13.31 -1.56
C HIS A 33 -7.93 -13.33 -0.96
N ALA A 34 -7.30 -12.17 -0.76
CA ALA A 34 -5.94 -12.05 -0.27
C ALA A 34 -5.81 -11.13 0.96
N ARG A 35 -5.44 -11.72 2.10
CA ARG A 35 -5.34 -11.03 3.41
C ARG A 35 -4.43 -9.79 3.40
N TYR A 36 -3.39 -9.78 2.57
CA TYR A 36 -2.36 -8.75 2.51
C TYR A 36 -2.42 -7.89 1.24
N GLU A 37 -3.54 -7.97 0.50
CA GLU A 37 -3.79 -7.16 -0.67
C GLU A 37 -4.90 -6.13 -0.41
N GLN A 38 -4.76 -5.00 -1.11
CA GLN A 38 -5.72 -3.90 -1.10
C GLN A 38 -5.59 -3.07 -2.39
N TRP A 39 -6.64 -2.35 -2.73
CA TRP A 39 -6.83 -1.74 -4.04
C TRP A 39 -6.94 -0.22 -3.97
N ALA A 40 -6.18 0.46 -4.84
CA ALA A 40 -6.36 1.86 -5.18
C ALA A 40 -6.92 1.94 -6.61
N GLY A 41 -8.26 1.98 -6.72
CA GLY A 41 -8.94 1.77 -8.00
C GLY A 41 -8.59 0.39 -8.58
N ASP A 42 -7.82 0.40 -9.66
CA ASP A 42 -7.41 -0.77 -10.43
C ASP A 42 -6.02 -1.32 -10.08
N ALA A 43 -5.24 -0.59 -9.27
CA ALA A 43 -3.89 -1.00 -8.87
C ALA A 43 -3.92 -1.75 -7.54
N CYS A 44 -3.44 -3.00 -7.54
CA CYS A 44 -3.28 -3.81 -6.34
C CYS A 44 -1.98 -3.50 -5.60
N PHE A 45 -2.05 -3.41 -4.27
CA PHE A 45 -0.93 -3.25 -3.36
C PHE A 45 -0.78 -4.53 -2.55
N GLY A 46 0.17 -5.39 -2.95
CA GLY A 46 0.46 -6.64 -2.26
C GLY A 46 1.57 -6.46 -1.23
N ILE A 47 1.23 -6.53 0.05
CA ILE A 47 2.20 -6.46 1.14
C ILE A 47 2.85 -7.83 1.34
N TRP A 48 4.17 -7.84 1.43
CA TRP A 48 4.92 -9.06 1.68
C TRP A 48 6.16 -8.76 2.53
N GLU A 49 6.67 -9.79 3.21
CA GLU A 49 7.85 -9.72 4.06
C GLU A 49 9.02 -10.46 3.38
N PRO A 50 9.97 -9.73 2.75
CA PRO A 50 11.08 -10.35 2.02
C PRO A 50 11.87 -11.33 2.87
N GLU A 51 12.10 -10.97 4.13
CA GLU A 51 12.92 -11.75 5.05
C GLU A 51 12.28 -13.11 5.38
N LYS A 52 10.95 -13.25 5.27
CA LYS A 52 10.25 -14.54 5.43
C LYS A 52 10.43 -15.50 4.26
N VAL A 53 10.87 -15.01 3.11
CA VAL A 53 11.14 -15.82 1.90
C VAL A 53 12.63 -15.83 1.53
N GLY A 54 13.51 -15.49 2.49
CA GLY A 54 14.96 -15.54 2.30
C GLY A 54 15.55 -14.39 1.48
N MET A 55 14.80 -13.30 1.30
CA MET A 55 15.26 -12.08 0.61
C MET A 55 15.53 -10.95 1.62
N PRO A 56 16.57 -10.13 1.45
CA PRO A 56 16.78 -8.99 2.33
C PRO A 56 15.70 -7.93 2.12
N PHE A 57 15.20 -7.33 3.21
CA PHE A 57 14.37 -6.13 3.10
C PHE A 57 15.20 -4.96 2.56
N VAL A 58 14.70 -4.33 1.49
CA VAL A 58 15.27 -3.11 0.92
C VAL A 58 14.19 -2.03 0.93
N ALA A 59 14.37 -1.03 1.78
CA ALA A 59 13.51 0.16 1.77
C ALA A 59 13.63 0.86 0.40
N GLN A 60 12.50 1.35 -0.12
CA GLN A 60 12.51 2.18 -1.32
C GLN A 60 13.36 3.43 -1.10
N LYS A 61 14.36 3.64 -1.95
CA LYS A 61 15.25 4.82 -1.92
C LYS A 61 14.96 5.83 -3.04
N GLY A 62 14.13 5.45 -4.02
CA GLY A 62 13.76 6.27 -5.17
C GLY A 62 12.40 6.96 -5.00
N ASN A 63 11.91 7.54 -6.10
CA ASN A 63 10.70 8.36 -6.10
C ASN A 63 9.45 7.57 -5.64
N PRO A 64 8.60 8.16 -4.77
CA PRO A 64 7.37 7.54 -4.32
C PRO A 64 6.36 7.37 -5.46
N TRP A 65 5.44 6.42 -5.29
CA TRP A 65 4.29 6.23 -6.18
C TRP A 65 3.20 7.23 -5.82
N ALA A 66 2.99 8.24 -6.66
CA ALA A 66 1.90 9.19 -6.48
C ALA A 66 0.57 8.54 -6.87
N LEU A 67 -0.44 8.68 -6.01
CA LEU A 67 -1.80 8.21 -6.26
C LEU A 67 -2.71 9.41 -6.53
N GLY A 68 -3.49 9.31 -7.59
CA GLY A 68 -4.54 10.29 -7.87
C GLY A 68 -5.68 10.16 -6.86
N CYS A 69 -6.17 11.28 -6.37
CA CYS A 69 -7.36 11.34 -5.51
C CYS A 69 -8.17 12.59 -5.88
N ASP A 70 -9.49 12.49 -5.78
CA ASP A 70 -10.39 13.62 -6.07
C ASP A 70 -10.20 14.78 -5.07
N ASP A 71 -9.77 14.46 -3.84
CA ASP A 71 -9.52 15.43 -2.77
C ASP A 71 -8.29 15.04 -1.95
N VAL A 72 -7.30 15.95 -1.90
CA VAL A 72 -6.04 15.78 -1.14
C VAL A 72 -6.16 16.22 0.31
N ARG A 73 -7.29 16.84 0.72
CA ARG A 73 -7.49 17.24 2.11
C ARG A 73 -7.28 16.02 3.00
N PRO A 74 -6.28 16.05 3.91
CA PRO A 74 -5.87 14.82 4.54
C PRO A 74 -6.94 14.34 5.50
N HIS A 75 -7.44 13.11 5.30
CA HIS A 75 -8.41 12.51 6.23
C HIS A 75 -7.84 12.37 7.67
N TRP A 76 -6.51 12.46 7.87
CA TRP A 76 -5.87 12.41 9.18
C TRP A 76 -5.83 13.76 9.89
N GLN A 77 -5.92 14.89 9.17
CA GLN A 77 -6.09 16.21 9.80
C GLN A 77 -7.43 16.31 10.53
N SER A 78 -8.48 15.65 10.03
CA SER A 78 -9.76 15.56 10.75
C SER A 78 -9.73 14.60 11.96
N LYS A 79 -8.67 13.79 12.09
CA LYS A 79 -8.44 12.87 13.23
C LYS A 79 -7.45 13.39 14.27
N GLY A 80 -6.91 14.61 14.11
CA GLY A 80 -6.10 15.28 15.13
C GLY A 80 -4.70 14.70 15.35
N TYR A 81 -4.14 14.00 14.36
CA TYR A 81 -2.72 13.59 14.40
C TYR A 81 -1.87 14.74 13.85
N GLU A 82 -1.03 15.32 14.72
CA GLU A 82 0.05 16.28 14.37
C GLU A 82 1.29 15.56 13.82
#